data_AF-A0A2D9I693-F1
#
_entry.id   AF-A0A2D9I693-F1
#
_cell.length_a   1.000
_cell.length_b   1.000
_cell.length_c   1.000
_cell.angle_alpha   90.00
_cell.angle_beta   90.00
_cell.angle_gamma   90.00
#
_symmetry.space_group_name_H-M   'P 1'
#
loop_
_entity.id
_entity.type
_entity.pdbx_description
1 polymer ?
#
loop_
_entity_poly.entity_id
_entity_poly.type
_entity_poly.pdbx_seq_one_letter_code
_entity_poly.pdbx_strand_id
1 'polypeptide(L)'
;MKLIDKIAFLVLGVVSLASIFGFFETSPDPDAPRRPSIALAPPQGDPLPPRNPTRDPIVVVDMGQRPTTSLGTAFSLESAGVWMTARHVVDGCDKVGLMTGPSKAAKVNQIWIHPSADLALLSQSLRRPALRMADRDPVIGEQGYGVGYPQGKPGEVVGTLLGRATSRSTGRYKLDEPVLIWTETARFPNFSGDLAGISGGPLFAQDGTVLGVIVSGTVRRGRFNTVAPSSLTLALQEAQLTPGDIGDTAPVPVPIEAQALSDLGQQLRQDGAVAQVICLVN
;
A
#
# COMPACT_ATOMS: atom_id res chain seq x y z
N MET A 1 -61.88 4.71 13.49
CA MET A 1 -61.10 5.69 12.70
C MET A 1 -62.06 6.52 11.88
N LYS A 2 -62.04 7.85 12.04
CA LYS A 2 -62.91 8.76 11.30
C LYS A 2 -62.45 8.78 9.84
N LEU A 3 -63.33 9.09 8.89
CA LEU A 3 -63.04 9.08 7.44
C LEU A 3 -61.81 9.92 7.07
N ILE A 4 -61.55 10.97 7.84
CA ILE A 4 -60.40 11.87 7.73
C ILE A 4 -59.07 11.14 8.02
N ASP A 5 -59.03 10.21 8.98
CA ASP A 5 -57.82 9.45 9.31
C ASP A 5 -57.43 8.51 8.16
N LYS A 6 -58.42 7.93 7.47
CA LYS A 6 -58.18 7.03 6.32
C LYS A 6 -57.61 7.78 5.12
N ILE A 7 -58.05 9.02 4.90
CA ILE A 7 -57.54 9.88 3.82
C ILE A 7 -56.11 10.32 4.12
N ALA A 8 -55.81 10.68 5.37
CA ALA A 8 -54.46 11.06 5.79
C ALA A 8 -53.45 9.91 5.60
N PHE A 9 -53.83 8.67 5.97
CA PHE A 9 -52.98 7.49 5.74
C PHE A 9 -52.76 7.17 4.26
N LEU A 10 -53.77 7.39 3.42
CA LEU A 10 -53.67 7.12 1.98
C LEU A 10 -52.77 8.15 1.28
N VAL A 11 -52.86 9.42 1.65
CA VAL A 11 -51.98 10.48 1.11
C VAL A 11 -50.53 10.24 1.56
N LEU A 12 -50.29 9.91 2.83
CA LEU A 12 -48.94 9.59 3.31
C LEU A 12 -48.35 8.36 2.60
N GLY A 13 -49.15 7.31 2.39
CA GLY A 13 -48.72 6.11 1.65
C GLY A 13 -48.32 6.40 0.20
N VAL A 14 -49.06 7.28 -0.50
CA VAL A 14 -48.76 7.65 -1.89
C VAL A 14 -47.49 8.51 -2.00
N VAL A 15 -47.26 9.43 -1.05
CA VAL A 15 -46.03 10.24 -1.02
C VAL A 15 -44.80 9.38 -0.68
N SER A 16 -44.95 8.37 0.18
CA SER A 16 -43.87 7.42 0.47
C SER A 16 -43.56 6.51 -0.72
N LEU A 17 -44.58 6.05 -1.48
CA LEU A 17 -44.34 5.27 -2.70
C LEU A 17 -43.70 6.11 -3.81
N ALA A 18 -44.10 7.37 -4.01
CA ALA A 18 -43.51 8.23 -5.03
C ALA A 18 -42.02 8.53 -4.77
N SER A 19 -41.62 8.60 -3.49
CA SER A 19 -40.22 8.77 -3.09
C SER A 19 -39.35 7.53 -3.35
N ILE A 20 -39.94 6.33 -3.39
CA ILE A 20 -39.23 5.07 -3.63
C ILE A 20 -39.00 4.83 -5.13
N PHE A 21 -39.89 5.32 -5.99
CA PHE A 21 -39.78 5.16 -7.45
C PHE A 21 -39.07 6.33 -8.17
N GLY A 22 -38.66 7.38 -7.44
CA GLY A 22 -38.00 8.57 -8.01
C GLY A 22 -36.50 8.41 -8.33
N PHE A 23 -35.88 7.27 -7.99
CA PHE A 23 -34.51 6.98 -8.39
C PHE A 23 -34.51 6.43 -9.81
N PHE A 24 -34.58 7.35 -10.79
CA PHE A 24 -34.06 7.07 -12.12
C PHE A 24 -32.58 6.70 -11.98
N GLU A 25 -32.26 5.41 -12.10
CA GLU A 25 -30.94 4.97 -12.53
C GLU A 25 -30.72 5.56 -13.93
N THR A 26 -30.05 6.72 -13.98
CA THR A 26 -29.41 7.21 -15.19
C THR A 26 -28.44 6.13 -15.66
N SER A 27 -28.87 5.34 -16.64
CA SER A 27 -27.97 4.46 -17.38
C SER A 27 -26.86 5.35 -17.97
N PRO A 28 -25.58 5.01 -17.78
CA PRO A 28 -24.50 5.83 -18.31
C PRO A 28 -24.63 5.91 -19.83
N ASP A 29 -24.68 7.13 -20.35
CA ASP A 29 -24.79 7.42 -21.78
C ASP A 29 -23.59 6.78 -22.52
N PRO A 30 -23.81 5.77 -23.38
CA PRO A 30 -22.74 5.07 -24.08
C PRO A 30 -22.00 5.98 -25.09
N ASP A 31 -22.60 7.12 -25.45
CA ASP A 31 -22.03 8.10 -26.37
C ASP A 31 -21.48 9.34 -25.65
N ALA A 32 -21.44 9.35 -24.30
CA ALA A 32 -20.77 10.41 -23.56
C ALA A 32 -19.31 10.52 -24.03
N PRO A 33 -18.85 11.72 -24.45
CA PRO A 33 -17.48 11.89 -24.95
C PRO A 33 -16.51 11.42 -23.88
N ARG A 34 -15.78 10.33 -24.20
CA ARG A 34 -14.80 9.73 -23.30
C ARG A 34 -13.80 10.82 -22.94
N ARG A 35 -13.82 11.29 -21.69
CA ARG A 35 -12.94 12.37 -21.22
C ARG A 35 -11.51 11.98 -21.62
N PRO A 36 -10.79 12.81 -22.39
CA PRO A 36 -9.43 12.47 -22.78
C PRO A 36 -8.61 12.22 -21.51
N SER A 37 -7.93 11.09 -21.47
CA SER A 37 -6.99 10.76 -20.39
C SER A 37 -5.89 11.83 -20.40
N ILE A 38 -5.91 12.69 -19.39
CA ILE A 38 -4.83 13.65 -19.19
C ILE A 38 -3.61 12.82 -18.79
N ALA A 39 -2.65 12.67 -19.69
CA ALA A 39 -1.35 12.14 -19.31
C ALA A 39 -0.74 13.10 -18.29
N LEU A 40 -0.51 12.61 -17.06
CA LEU A 40 0.17 13.41 -16.05
C LEU A 40 1.55 13.80 -16.56
N ALA A 41 1.92 15.06 -16.35
CA ALA A 41 3.28 15.48 -16.62
C ALA A 41 4.24 14.65 -15.76
N PRO A 42 5.42 14.27 -16.28
CA PRO A 42 6.45 13.63 -15.46
C PRO A 42 6.74 14.46 -14.20
N PRO A 43 7.09 13.82 -13.07
CA PRO A 43 7.40 14.54 -11.86
C PRO A 43 8.55 15.52 -12.11
N GLN A 44 8.38 16.76 -11.63
CA GLN A 44 9.39 17.80 -11.73
C GLN A 44 10.31 17.65 -10.51
N GLY A 45 11.55 17.21 -10.74
CA GLY A 45 12.53 17.03 -9.68
C GLY A 45 13.88 16.57 -10.21
N ASP A 46 14.91 16.70 -9.37
CA ASP A 46 16.25 16.24 -9.72
C ASP A 46 16.34 14.71 -9.60
N PRO A 47 17.03 14.03 -10.53
CA PRO A 47 17.27 12.60 -10.38
C PRO A 47 18.10 12.34 -9.11
N LEU A 48 17.92 11.16 -8.53
CA LEU A 48 18.78 10.71 -7.44
C LEU A 48 20.24 10.70 -7.90
N PRO A 49 21.19 11.24 -7.12
CA PRO A 49 22.60 11.17 -7.49
C PRO A 49 23.04 9.70 -7.62
N PRO A 50 24.12 9.38 -8.33
CA PRO A 50 24.65 8.02 -8.38
C PRO A 50 24.94 7.46 -6.99
N ARG A 51 24.72 6.15 -6.78
CA ARG A 51 24.97 5.49 -5.49
C ARG A 51 26.43 5.64 -5.08
N ASN A 52 26.64 6.12 -3.85
CA ASN A 52 27.98 6.21 -3.28
C ASN A 52 27.98 5.69 -1.82
N PRO A 53 28.36 4.42 -1.60
CA PRO A 53 28.29 3.80 -0.27
C PRO A 53 29.12 4.50 0.82
N THR A 54 30.12 5.31 0.46
CA THR A 54 30.96 6.02 1.44
C THR A 54 30.45 7.43 1.76
N ARG A 55 29.58 8.00 0.90
CA ARG A 55 29.00 9.33 1.08
C ARG A 55 27.51 9.32 1.43
N ASP A 56 26.80 8.26 1.04
CA ASP A 56 25.38 8.10 1.36
C ASP A 56 25.24 8.02 2.90
N PRO A 57 24.32 8.79 3.50
CA PRO A 57 24.12 8.78 4.94
C PRO A 57 23.72 7.39 5.43
N ILE A 58 24.09 7.05 6.67
CA ILE A 58 23.77 5.75 7.27
C ILE A 58 22.58 5.91 8.23
N VAL A 59 21.57 5.07 8.03
CA VAL A 59 20.46 4.90 8.96
C VAL A 59 20.58 3.52 9.59
N VAL A 60 20.67 3.44 10.91
CA VAL A 60 20.77 2.15 11.62
C VAL A 60 19.37 1.72 12.06
N VAL A 61 19.02 0.46 11.78
CA VAL A 61 17.75 -0.16 12.16
C VAL A 61 18.05 -1.39 13.02
N ASP A 62 17.54 -1.40 14.25
CA ASP A 62 17.66 -2.56 15.14
C ASP A 62 16.48 -3.51 14.91
N MET A 63 16.77 -4.74 14.49
CA MET A 63 15.80 -5.79 14.21
C MET A 63 15.49 -6.67 15.44
N GLY A 64 16.00 -6.27 16.61
CA GLY A 64 15.95 -7.05 17.84
C GLY A 64 16.82 -8.31 17.75
N GLN A 65 16.83 -9.12 18.81
CA GLN A 65 17.67 -10.34 18.86
C GLN A 65 16.91 -11.63 18.53
N ARG A 66 15.58 -11.63 18.66
CA ARG A 66 14.73 -12.81 18.44
C ARG A 66 13.47 -12.43 17.68
N PRO A 67 12.96 -13.31 16.81
CA PRO A 67 11.66 -13.08 16.17
C PRO A 67 10.58 -12.95 17.24
N THR A 68 9.66 -12.03 17.03
CA THR A 68 8.47 -11.86 17.86
C THR A 68 7.25 -11.87 16.97
N THR A 69 6.12 -12.30 17.51
CA THR A 69 4.82 -12.07 16.87
C THR A 69 4.69 -10.60 16.52
N SER A 70 4.42 -10.31 15.25
CA SER A 70 4.42 -8.96 14.71
C SER A 70 3.36 -8.78 13.65
N LEU A 71 3.03 -7.52 13.39
CA LEU A 71 2.09 -7.10 12.35
C LEU A 71 2.84 -6.29 11.30
N GLY A 72 2.41 -6.43 10.06
CA GLY A 72 2.91 -5.66 8.93
C GLY A 72 1.84 -5.45 7.87
N THR A 73 2.27 -4.98 6.72
CA THR A 73 1.43 -4.79 5.52
C THR A 73 2.02 -5.59 4.37
N ALA A 74 1.17 -6.09 3.48
CA ALA A 74 1.55 -6.66 2.20
C ALA A 74 0.61 -6.17 1.11
N PHE A 75 1.05 -6.23 -0.14
CA PHE A 75 0.21 -5.94 -1.29
C PHE A 75 0.42 -6.92 -2.43
N SER A 76 -0.61 -7.11 -3.24
CA SER A 76 -0.62 -8.06 -4.35
C SER A 76 0.14 -7.48 -5.55
N LEU A 77 1.07 -8.25 -6.11
CA LEU A 77 1.80 -7.94 -7.34
C LEU A 77 1.18 -8.58 -8.57
N GLU A 78 0.44 -9.66 -8.36
CA GLU A 78 -0.11 -10.49 -9.42
C GLU A 78 -1.42 -11.12 -8.95
N SER A 79 -2.41 -11.14 -9.85
CA SER A 79 -3.73 -11.65 -9.51
C SER A 79 -3.79 -13.15 -9.24
N ALA A 80 -2.75 -13.91 -9.59
CA ALA A 80 -2.61 -15.33 -9.26
C ALA A 80 -2.12 -15.57 -7.82
N GLY A 81 -1.71 -14.51 -7.11
CA GLY A 81 -1.46 -14.56 -5.67
C GLY A 81 0.01 -14.45 -5.25
N VAL A 82 0.79 -13.67 -6.00
CA VAL A 82 2.10 -13.18 -5.55
C VAL A 82 1.90 -11.86 -4.79
N TRP A 83 2.54 -11.75 -3.64
CA TRP A 83 2.48 -10.57 -2.78
C TRP A 83 3.88 -10.10 -2.40
N MET A 84 4.01 -8.81 -2.12
CA MET A 84 5.24 -8.22 -1.60
C MET A 84 5.02 -7.71 -0.16
N THR A 85 6.04 -7.83 0.67
CA THR A 85 6.10 -7.24 2.02
C THR A 85 7.55 -6.93 2.40
N ALA A 86 7.77 -6.39 3.59
CA ALA A 86 9.11 -6.20 4.13
C ALA A 86 9.65 -7.50 4.75
N ARG A 87 10.95 -7.77 4.60
CA ARG A 87 11.57 -8.99 5.15
C ARG A 87 11.38 -9.08 6.66
N HIS A 88 11.63 -8.00 7.41
CA HIS A 88 11.54 -8.05 8.87
C HIS A 88 10.14 -8.40 9.40
N VAL A 89 9.09 -8.25 8.59
CA VAL A 89 7.71 -8.63 8.93
C VAL A 89 7.55 -10.16 8.96
N VAL A 90 8.26 -10.89 8.10
CA VAL A 90 8.03 -12.34 7.88
C VAL A 90 9.23 -13.24 8.18
N ASP A 91 10.43 -12.67 8.28
CA ASP A 91 11.65 -13.42 8.57
C ASP A 91 11.65 -13.93 10.02
N GLY A 92 11.77 -15.24 10.19
CA GLY A 92 11.77 -15.93 11.49
C GLY A 92 10.39 -16.27 12.05
N CYS A 93 9.32 -16.12 11.25
CA CYS A 93 7.96 -16.52 11.64
C CYS A 93 7.73 -18.02 11.41
N ASP A 94 7.06 -18.70 12.34
CA ASP A 94 6.62 -20.09 12.13
C ASP A 94 5.42 -20.17 11.18
N LYS A 95 4.54 -19.17 11.26
CA LYS A 95 3.36 -19.04 10.42
C LYS A 95 3.18 -17.59 10.02
N VAL A 96 2.87 -17.38 8.75
CA VAL A 96 2.49 -16.07 8.21
C VAL A 96 1.08 -16.15 7.66
N GLY A 97 0.26 -15.16 8.01
CA GLY A 97 -1.10 -15.02 7.51
C GLY A 97 -1.33 -13.64 6.89
N LEU A 98 -2.13 -13.60 5.83
CA LEU A 98 -2.70 -12.38 5.27
C LEU A 98 -4.13 -12.23 5.79
N MET A 99 -4.41 -11.16 6.52
CA MET A 99 -5.73 -10.89 7.08
C MET A 99 -6.73 -10.65 5.94
N THR A 100 -7.80 -11.43 5.90
CA THR A 100 -8.91 -11.30 4.94
C THR A 100 -10.19 -10.80 5.61
N GLY A 101 -10.11 -10.42 6.89
CA GLY A 101 -11.21 -9.92 7.71
C GLY A 101 -10.80 -9.89 9.20
N PRO A 102 -11.66 -9.37 10.10
CA PRO A 102 -11.29 -9.08 11.49
C PRO A 102 -10.71 -10.25 12.30
N SER A 103 -11.05 -11.49 11.95
CA SER A 103 -10.56 -12.69 12.63
C SER A 103 -10.28 -13.84 11.66
N LYS A 104 -10.04 -13.52 10.39
CA LYS A 104 -9.73 -14.50 9.35
C LYS A 104 -8.42 -14.13 8.69
N ALA A 105 -7.51 -15.09 8.62
CA ALA A 105 -6.24 -14.96 7.91
C ALA A 105 -6.10 -16.10 6.91
N ALA A 106 -5.76 -15.76 5.68
CA ALA A 106 -5.31 -16.71 4.68
C ALA A 106 -3.85 -17.08 4.97
N LYS A 107 -3.57 -18.37 5.15
CA LYS A 107 -2.21 -18.85 5.36
C LYS A 107 -1.36 -18.59 4.11
N VAL A 108 -0.17 -18.04 4.30
CA VAL A 108 0.85 -17.93 3.24
C VAL A 108 1.45 -19.31 2.98
N ASN A 109 1.56 -19.68 1.70
CA ASN A 109 2.04 -20.99 1.29
C ASN A 109 3.57 -21.05 1.24
N GLN A 110 4.19 -20.01 0.70
CA GLN A 110 5.64 -19.91 0.52
C GLN A 110 6.10 -18.48 0.78
N ILE A 111 7.32 -18.37 1.29
CA ILE A 111 8.00 -17.10 1.56
C ILE A 111 9.35 -17.18 0.87
N TRP A 112 9.65 -16.19 0.04
CA TRP A 112 10.99 -15.95 -0.47
C TRP A 112 11.54 -14.68 0.14
N ILE A 113 12.74 -14.75 0.70
CA ILE A 113 13.42 -13.61 1.33
C ILE A 113 14.43 -13.06 0.34
N HIS A 114 14.36 -11.75 0.08
CA HIS A 114 15.30 -11.09 -0.81
C HIS A 114 16.73 -11.19 -0.23
N PRO A 115 17.73 -11.60 -1.01
CA PRO A 115 19.07 -11.91 -0.50
C PRO A 115 19.81 -10.69 0.07
N SER A 116 19.51 -9.50 -0.43
CA SER A 116 20.25 -8.27 -0.12
C SER A 116 19.37 -7.04 0.14
N ALA A 117 18.10 -7.23 0.52
CA ALA A 117 17.19 -6.13 0.82
C ALA A 117 16.17 -6.53 1.90
N ASP A 118 15.57 -5.57 2.59
CA ASP A 118 14.49 -5.79 3.55
C ASP A 118 13.15 -6.05 2.83
N LEU A 119 13.14 -7.02 1.91
CA LEU A 119 12.00 -7.42 1.10
C LEU A 119 11.73 -8.92 1.20
N ALA A 120 10.46 -9.28 1.10
CA ALA A 120 10.03 -10.65 0.92
C ALA A 120 8.88 -10.73 -0.10
N LEU A 121 8.85 -11.85 -0.82
CA LEU A 121 7.72 -12.26 -1.64
C LEU A 121 6.96 -13.36 -0.94
N LEU A 122 5.64 -13.32 -1.04
CA LEU A 122 4.74 -14.32 -0.47
C LEU A 122 3.91 -14.93 -1.60
N SER A 123 3.75 -16.25 -1.56
CA SER A 123 2.78 -16.96 -2.42
C SER A 123 1.55 -17.34 -1.61
N GLN A 124 0.38 -17.04 -2.15
CA GLN A 124 -0.91 -17.35 -1.53
C GLN A 124 -1.96 -17.64 -2.61
N SER A 125 -2.82 -18.64 -2.44
CA SER A 125 -3.72 -19.12 -3.51
C SER A 125 -4.97 -18.28 -3.80
N LEU A 126 -5.26 -17.23 -3.03
CA LEU A 126 -6.42 -16.37 -3.27
C LEU A 126 -6.06 -15.33 -4.31
N ARG A 127 -6.91 -15.24 -5.32
CA ARG A 127 -6.82 -14.20 -6.32
C ARG A 127 -7.21 -12.85 -5.72
N ARG A 128 -6.38 -11.84 -5.97
CA ARG A 128 -6.57 -10.45 -5.54
C ARG A 128 -6.13 -9.50 -6.65
N PRO A 129 -6.78 -8.34 -6.80
CA PRO A 129 -6.35 -7.40 -7.82
C PRO A 129 -4.93 -6.89 -7.50
N ALA A 130 -4.09 -6.88 -8.52
CA ALA A 130 -2.68 -6.54 -8.41
C ALA A 130 -2.43 -5.03 -8.47
N LEU A 131 -1.37 -4.59 -7.81
CA LEU A 131 -0.86 -3.22 -7.93
C LEU A 131 0.25 -3.13 -8.97
N ARG A 132 0.18 -2.11 -9.82
CA ARG A 132 1.19 -1.88 -10.86
C ARG A 132 2.40 -1.19 -10.28
N MET A 133 3.58 -1.76 -10.53
CA MET A 133 4.86 -1.13 -10.19
C MET A 133 5.18 0.00 -11.16
N ALA A 134 5.85 1.04 -10.68
CA ALA A 134 6.42 2.07 -11.54
C ALA A 134 7.57 1.49 -12.39
N ASP A 135 7.73 1.99 -13.61
CA ASP A 135 8.81 1.62 -14.55
C ASP A 135 9.97 2.64 -14.56
N ARG A 136 9.99 3.52 -13.55
CA ARG A 136 10.97 4.59 -13.38
C ARG A 136 11.43 4.73 -11.94
N ASP A 137 12.57 5.37 -11.79
CA ASP A 137 13.06 5.80 -10.48
C ASP A 137 12.29 7.06 -10.01
N PRO A 138 12.09 7.22 -8.69
CA PRO A 138 11.54 8.45 -8.13
C PRO A 138 12.57 9.59 -8.14
N VAL A 139 12.09 10.82 -8.20
CA VAL A 139 12.92 12.05 -8.23
C VAL A 139 12.88 12.81 -6.91
N ILE A 140 13.95 13.53 -6.57
CA ILE A 140 14.01 14.33 -5.34
C ILE A 140 12.89 15.37 -5.36
N GLY A 141 12.16 15.50 -4.24
CA GLY A 141 11.00 16.37 -4.13
C GLY A 141 9.68 15.75 -4.56
N GLU A 142 9.68 14.53 -5.10
CA GLU A 142 8.46 13.83 -5.49
C GLU A 142 7.61 13.44 -4.27
N GLN A 143 6.29 13.61 -4.38
CA GLN A 143 5.34 13.15 -3.37
C GLN A 143 5.02 11.66 -3.52
N GLY A 144 5.02 10.93 -2.41
CA GLY A 144 4.61 9.55 -2.31
C GLY A 144 3.43 9.36 -1.37
N TYR A 145 2.55 8.41 -1.69
CA TYR A 145 1.31 8.14 -0.98
C TYR A 145 1.31 6.70 -0.46
N GLY A 146 1.53 6.51 0.84
CA GLY A 146 1.69 5.21 1.48
C GLY A 146 0.38 4.69 2.06
N VAL A 147 0.09 3.42 1.83
CA VAL A 147 -1.11 2.74 2.37
C VAL A 147 -0.68 1.53 3.18
N GLY A 148 -1.26 1.32 4.36
CA GLY A 148 -1.04 0.09 5.11
C GLY A 148 -1.80 0.01 6.43
N TYR A 149 -1.13 -0.59 7.41
CA TYR A 149 -1.67 -0.86 8.74
C TYR A 149 -0.78 -0.34 9.88
N PRO A 150 -0.49 0.98 9.96
CA PRO A 150 0.23 1.53 11.10
C PRO A 150 -0.48 1.18 12.41
N GLN A 151 0.30 0.76 13.40
CA GLN A 151 -0.11 0.28 14.71
C GLN A 151 -1.19 -0.82 14.64
N GLY A 152 -1.17 -1.60 13.57
CA GLY A 152 -2.11 -2.68 13.32
C GLY A 152 -3.50 -2.22 12.86
N LYS A 153 -3.70 -0.94 12.54
CA LYS A 153 -4.98 -0.36 12.13
C LYS A 153 -4.87 0.23 10.72
N PRO A 154 -5.95 0.24 9.92
CA PRO A 154 -5.98 0.95 8.65
C PRO A 154 -5.45 2.37 8.78
N GLY A 155 -4.48 2.73 7.94
CA GLY A 155 -3.94 4.08 7.91
C GLY A 155 -2.95 4.30 6.76
N GLU A 156 -2.70 5.58 6.51
CA GLU A 156 -1.98 6.09 5.36
C GLU A 156 -0.98 7.16 5.77
N VAL A 157 0.05 7.35 4.94
CA VAL A 157 1.11 8.34 5.13
C VAL A 157 1.40 9.05 3.82
N VAL A 158 1.63 10.36 3.85
CA VAL A 158 2.14 11.11 2.70
C VAL A 158 3.56 11.53 3.00
N GLY A 159 4.40 11.48 1.98
CA GLY A 159 5.78 11.92 2.12
C GLY A 159 6.38 12.55 0.89
N THR A 160 7.55 13.16 1.08
CA THR A 160 8.32 13.77 -0.01
C THR A 160 9.73 13.21 -0.04
N LEU A 161 10.21 12.78 -1.22
CA LEU A 161 11.53 12.18 -1.36
C LEU A 161 12.63 13.20 -1.05
N LEU A 162 13.47 12.89 -0.06
CA LEU A 162 14.65 13.68 0.28
C LEU A 162 15.90 13.23 -0.47
N GLY A 163 16.03 11.92 -0.72
CA GLY A 163 17.21 11.34 -1.33
C GLY A 163 17.45 9.90 -0.90
N ARG A 164 18.68 9.43 -1.05
CA ARG A 164 19.11 8.06 -0.74
C ARG A 164 19.95 8.00 0.52
N ALA A 165 19.89 6.86 1.20
CA ALA A 165 20.76 6.48 2.30
C ALA A 165 21.18 5.01 2.19
N THR A 166 22.11 4.59 3.04
CA THR A 166 22.34 3.19 3.34
C THR A 166 21.63 2.85 4.65
N SER A 167 20.69 1.90 4.59
CA SER A 167 20.12 1.29 5.78
C SER A 167 21.05 0.17 6.25
N ARG A 168 21.40 0.20 7.54
CA ARG A 168 22.18 -0.83 8.22
C ARG A 168 21.30 -1.50 9.26
N SER A 169 20.81 -2.69 8.94
CA SER A 169 20.09 -3.54 9.86
C SER A 169 21.06 -4.29 10.77
N THR A 170 20.77 -4.30 12.07
CA THR A 170 21.52 -5.05 13.09
C THR A 170 20.58 -5.91 13.92
N GLY A 171 21.10 -6.92 14.63
CA GLY A 171 20.31 -7.82 15.48
C GLY A 171 20.16 -9.20 14.86
N ARG A 172 18.92 -9.69 14.71
CA ARG A 172 18.57 -11.01 14.15
C ARG A 172 19.30 -11.32 12.85
N TYR A 173 19.45 -10.31 12.01
CA TYR A 173 20.23 -10.37 10.79
C TYR A 173 21.02 -9.08 10.60
N LYS A 174 22.07 -9.17 9.80
CA LYS A 174 22.90 -8.02 9.42
C LYS A 174 22.74 -7.80 7.92
N LEU A 175 22.35 -6.59 7.55
CA LEU A 175 22.11 -6.22 6.16
C LEU A 175 22.46 -4.75 5.97
N ASP A 176 23.30 -4.47 4.98
CA ASP A 176 23.51 -3.12 4.48
C ASP A 176 22.84 -3.02 3.10
N GLU A 177 21.84 -2.15 2.97
CA GLU A 177 21.07 -1.99 1.73
C GLU A 177 20.87 -0.50 1.37
N PRO A 178 20.73 -0.16 0.08
CA PRO A 178 20.28 1.18 -0.31
C PRO A 178 18.79 1.35 -0.01
N VAL A 179 18.43 2.48 0.58
CA VAL A 179 17.04 2.90 0.84
C VAL A 179 16.81 4.33 0.40
N LEU A 180 15.56 4.66 0.08
CA LEU A 180 15.13 6.03 -0.15
C LEU A 180 14.52 6.61 1.12
N ILE A 181 14.86 7.86 1.43
CA ILE A 181 14.41 8.57 2.62
C ILE A 181 13.32 9.57 2.24
N TRP A 182 12.18 9.47 2.89
CA TRP A 182 11.02 10.32 2.66
C TRP A 182 10.76 11.15 3.92
N THR A 183 10.37 12.42 3.77
CA THR A 183 9.71 13.14 4.85
C THR A 183 8.32 12.58 5.05
N GLU A 184 7.82 12.65 6.27
CA GLU A 184 6.41 12.46 6.57
C GLU A 184 5.75 13.85 6.59
N THR A 185 4.84 14.10 5.65
CA THR A 185 4.17 15.39 5.50
C THR A 185 2.71 15.36 5.95
N ALA A 186 2.06 14.19 5.90
CA ALA A 186 0.71 13.98 6.43
C ALA A 186 0.45 12.52 6.83
N ARG A 187 -0.59 12.31 7.65
CA ARG A 187 -1.11 11.00 8.05
C ARG A 187 -2.62 11.00 7.96
N PHE A 188 -3.18 9.85 7.58
CA PHE A 188 -4.61 9.65 7.57
C PHE A 188 -4.98 8.29 8.20
N PRO A 189 -5.96 8.23 9.14
CA PRO A 189 -6.41 9.36 9.96
C PRO A 189 -5.23 10.02 10.69
N ASN A 190 -5.45 11.15 11.37
CA ASN A 190 -4.38 11.76 12.17
C ASN A 190 -4.07 10.89 13.40
N PHE A 191 -3.03 10.06 13.32
CA PHE A 191 -2.58 9.18 14.41
C PHE A 191 -1.19 9.57 14.91
N SER A 192 -0.99 9.45 16.23
CA SER A 192 0.28 9.75 16.90
C SER A 192 1.14 8.51 17.06
N GLY A 193 2.44 8.69 17.31
CA GLY A 193 3.37 7.59 17.55
C GLY A 193 4.10 7.12 16.30
N ASP A 194 4.59 5.89 16.30
CA ASP A 194 5.31 5.34 15.15
C ASP A 194 4.40 4.84 14.03
N LEU A 195 5.05 4.53 12.90
CA LEU A 195 4.44 3.89 11.74
C LEU A 195 4.57 2.36 11.80
N ALA A 196 4.88 1.75 12.96
CA ALA A 196 5.08 0.30 13.04
C ALA A 196 3.87 -0.44 12.47
N GLY A 197 4.09 -1.49 11.69
CA GLY A 197 3.00 -2.18 10.98
C GLY A 197 2.67 -1.64 9.59
N ILE A 198 3.07 -0.41 9.24
CA ILE A 198 2.99 0.04 7.83
C ILE A 198 4.04 -0.65 6.95
N SER A 199 5.10 -1.18 7.56
CA SER A 199 6.17 -1.89 6.86
C SER A 199 5.63 -2.98 5.95
N GLY A 200 6.16 -3.03 4.73
CA GLY A 200 5.70 -3.85 3.61
C GLY A 200 4.57 -3.24 2.80
N GLY A 201 4.01 -2.10 3.20
CA GLY A 201 2.98 -1.37 2.46
C GLY A 201 3.51 -0.67 1.21
N PRO A 202 2.68 -0.52 0.17
CA PRO A 202 3.05 0.19 -1.05
C PRO A 202 3.11 1.70 -0.80
N LEU A 203 4.09 2.35 -1.45
CA LEU A 203 4.17 3.80 -1.60
C LEU A 203 3.88 4.14 -3.07
N PHE A 204 2.76 4.80 -3.34
CA PHE A 204 2.33 5.17 -4.68
C PHE A 204 2.91 6.50 -5.15
N ALA A 205 3.17 6.61 -6.45
CA ALA A 205 3.27 7.86 -7.18
C ALA A 205 1.88 8.48 -7.39
N GLN A 206 1.86 9.76 -7.78
CA GLN A 206 0.63 10.46 -8.16
C GLN A 206 -0.09 9.81 -9.36
N ASP A 207 0.63 9.05 -10.21
CA ASP A 207 0.06 8.33 -11.35
C ASP A 207 -0.58 6.97 -10.99
N GLY A 208 -0.60 6.61 -9.69
CA GLY A 208 -1.22 5.38 -9.22
C GLY A 208 -0.33 4.14 -9.30
N THR A 209 0.92 4.26 -9.78
CA THR A 209 1.90 3.18 -9.75
C THR A 209 2.66 3.13 -8.42
N VAL A 210 3.14 1.95 -8.02
CA VAL A 210 3.91 1.76 -6.80
C VAL A 210 5.38 2.12 -7.05
N LEU A 211 5.86 3.16 -6.37
CA LEU A 211 7.26 3.63 -6.39
C LEU A 211 8.16 2.85 -5.45
N GLY A 212 7.61 2.29 -4.39
CA GLY A 212 8.41 1.70 -3.33
C GLY A 212 7.63 0.88 -2.32
N VAL A 213 8.38 0.17 -1.48
CA VAL A 213 7.86 -0.59 -0.35
C VAL A 213 8.43 0.01 0.92
N ILE A 214 7.55 0.38 1.86
CA ILE A 214 7.95 1.01 3.12
C ILE A 214 8.60 -0.05 4.02
N VAL A 215 9.78 0.21 4.58
CA VAL A 215 10.53 -0.79 5.38
C VAL A 215 10.93 -0.28 6.76
N SER A 216 11.00 1.02 6.98
CA SER A 216 11.27 1.54 8.31
C SER A 216 10.75 2.96 8.47
N GLY A 217 10.45 3.34 9.70
CA GLY A 217 10.04 4.69 10.10
C GLY A 217 10.89 5.19 11.25
N THR A 218 11.21 6.49 11.25
CA THR A 218 11.88 7.18 12.37
C THR A 218 11.01 8.32 12.87
N VAL A 219 10.21 8.05 13.91
CA VAL A 219 9.22 9.00 14.47
C VAL A 219 9.84 10.35 14.80
N ARG A 220 10.97 10.35 15.51
CA ARG A 220 11.61 11.59 16.00
C ARG A 220 12.05 12.54 14.89
N ARG A 221 12.17 12.06 13.65
CA ARG A 221 12.63 12.86 12.52
C ARG A 221 11.54 13.11 11.48
N GLY A 222 10.32 12.63 11.70
CA GLY A 222 9.23 12.70 10.73
C GLY A 222 9.66 12.15 9.38
N ARG A 223 10.24 10.95 9.38
CA ARG A 223 10.77 10.30 8.17
C ARG A 223 10.42 8.83 8.14
N PHE A 224 10.26 8.32 6.93
CA PHE A 224 10.18 6.88 6.66
C PHE A 224 11.01 6.54 5.44
N ASN A 225 11.29 5.25 5.28
CA ASN A 225 12.20 4.76 4.28
C ASN A 225 11.49 3.71 3.42
N THR A 226 11.80 3.74 2.12
CA THR A 226 11.47 2.64 1.22
C THR A 226 12.73 1.95 0.73
N VAL A 227 12.58 0.72 0.28
CA VAL A 227 13.64 0.01 -0.45
C VAL A 227 14.02 0.76 -1.73
N ALA A 228 15.26 0.57 -2.19
CA ALA A 228 15.69 1.16 -3.45
C ALA A 228 15.05 0.47 -4.67
N PRO A 229 14.83 1.20 -5.78
CA PRO A 229 14.31 0.64 -7.04
C PRO A 229 15.09 -0.57 -7.57
N SER A 230 16.41 -0.59 -7.38
CA SER A 230 17.26 -1.73 -7.76
C SER A 230 16.86 -3.03 -7.05
N SER A 231 16.48 -2.94 -5.77
CA SER A 231 16.04 -4.11 -4.98
C SER A 231 14.66 -4.58 -5.41
N LEU A 232 13.78 -3.65 -5.80
CA LEU A 232 12.46 -3.99 -6.36
C LEU A 232 12.59 -4.71 -7.69
N THR A 233 13.48 -4.23 -8.56
CA THR A 233 13.73 -4.84 -9.88
C THR A 233 14.14 -6.31 -9.73
N LEU A 234 15.04 -6.61 -8.81
CA LEU A 234 15.47 -7.99 -8.52
C LEU A 234 14.33 -8.84 -7.95
N ALA A 235 13.51 -8.29 -7.04
CA ALA A 235 12.34 -8.99 -6.52
C ALA A 235 11.31 -9.31 -7.62
N LEU A 236 11.07 -8.38 -8.55
CA LEU A 236 10.14 -8.60 -9.67
C LEU A 236 10.68 -9.65 -10.66
N GLN A 237 11.99 -9.66 -10.88
CA GLN A 237 12.66 -10.70 -11.69
C GLN A 237 12.54 -12.08 -11.04
N GLU A 238 12.75 -12.19 -9.73
CA GLU A 238 12.55 -13.43 -8.98
C GLU A 238 11.10 -13.92 -9.08
N ALA A 239 10.14 -12.99 -8.94
CA ALA A 239 8.73 -13.29 -9.08
C ALA A 239 8.34 -13.70 -10.52
N GLN A 240 9.25 -13.56 -11.49
CA GLN A 240 9.03 -13.85 -12.91
C GLN A 240 7.82 -13.09 -13.49
N LEU A 241 7.55 -11.89 -12.96
CA LEU A 241 6.40 -11.09 -13.38
C LEU A 241 6.75 -10.28 -14.62
N THR A 242 6.07 -10.55 -15.74
CA THR A 242 6.03 -9.66 -16.90
C THR A 242 4.75 -8.83 -16.89
N PRO A 243 4.67 -7.70 -17.62
CA PRO A 243 3.45 -6.87 -17.67
C PRO A 243 2.17 -7.62 -18.08
N GLY A 244 2.29 -8.73 -18.81
CA GLY A 244 1.16 -9.59 -19.17
C GLY A 244 0.68 -10.52 -18.04
N ASP A 245 1.52 -10.76 -17.03
CA ASP A 245 1.25 -11.74 -15.97
C ASP A 245 0.48 -11.15 -14.79
N ILE A 246 0.46 -9.81 -14.66
CA ILE A 246 -0.15 -9.08 -13.54
C ILE A 246 -1.64 -9.44 -13.35
N GLY A 247 -2.36 -9.74 -14.45
CA GLY A 247 -3.78 -10.05 -14.47
C GLY A 247 -4.66 -8.86 -14.11
N ASP A 248 -5.72 -9.07 -13.32
CA ASP A 248 -6.65 -8.01 -12.93
C ASP A 248 -5.94 -6.99 -12.03
N THR A 249 -5.97 -5.71 -12.40
CA THR A 249 -5.34 -4.63 -11.64
C THR A 249 -6.34 -3.93 -10.74
N ALA A 250 -5.92 -3.54 -9.54
CA ALA A 250 -6.76 -2.75 -8.65
C ALA A 250 -7.04 -1.37 -9.25
N PRO A 251 -8.27 -0.85 -9.16
CA PRO A 251 -8.56 0.50 -9.60
C PRO A 251 -7.87 1.50 -8.67
N VAL A 252 -7.00 2.34 -9.24
CA VAL A 252 -6.35 3.45 -8.53
C VAL A 252 -6.75 4.74 -9.25
N PRO A 253 -7.39 5.71 -8.55
CA PRO A 253 -7.74 6.98 -9.16
C PRO A 253 -6.46 7.77 -9.47
N VAL A 254 -6.44 8.42 -10.63
CA VAL A 254 -5.31 9.18 -11.13
C VAL A 254 -5.76 10.60 -11.49
N PRO A 255 -5.11 11.66 -10.99
CA PRO A 255 -4.01 11.62 -10.03
C PRO A 255 -4.45 11.18 -8.62
N ILE A 256 -3.55 10.57 -7.85
CA ILE A 256 -3.74 10.42 -6.41
C ILE A 256 -3.62 11.80 -5.76
N GLU A 257 -4.65 12.18 -5.02
CA GLU A 257 -4.67 13.40 -4.20
C GLU A 257 -4.62 13.02 -2.72
N ALA A 258 -3.91 13.82 -1.91
CA ALA A 258 -3.75 13.53 -0.48
C ALA A 258 -5.10 13.42 0.26
N GLN A 259 -6.10 14.21 -0.16
CA GLN A 259 -7.43 14.23 0.42
C GLN A 259 -8.24 12.96 0.14
N ALA A 260 -7.96 12.28 -0.98
CA ALA A 260 -8.63 11.04 -1.39
C ALA A 260 -7.87 9.77 -0.95
N LEU A 261 -6.72 9.92 -0.27
CA LEU A 261 -5.85 8.80 0.06
C LEU A 261 -6.50 7.79 1.01
N SER A 262 -7.31 8.24 1.97
CA SER A 262 -8.03 7.32 2.87
C SER A 262 -9.08 6.49 2.15
N ASP A 263 -9.82 7.09 1.21
CA ASP A 263 -10.82 6.38 0.41
C ASP A 263 -10.14 5.33 -0.48
N LEU A 264 -9.02 5.70 -1.13
CA LEU A 264 -8.18 4.77 -1.88
C LEU A 264 -7.69 3.63 -0.98
N GLY A 265 -7.10 3.94 0.17
CA GLY A 265 -6.60 2.93 1.09
C GLY A 265 -7.70 1.98 1.56
N GLN A 266 -8.90 2.51 1.83
CA GLN A 266 -10.07 1.69 2.17
C GLN A 266 -10.44 0.76 1.02
N GLN A 267 -10.56 1.27 -0.20
CA GLN A 267 -10.89 0.48 -1.38
C GLN A 267 -9.87 -0.65 -1.60
N LEU A 268 -8.57 -0.35 -1.57
CA LEU A 268 -7.51 -1.34 -1.75
C LEU A 268 -7.55 -2.46 -0.71
N ARG A 269 -7.92 -2.14 0.54
CA ARG A 269 -8.07 -3.14 1.60
C ARG A 269 -9.35 -3.95 1.46
N GLN A 270 -10.45 -3.35 0.99
CA GLN A 270 -11.71 -4.05 0.73
C GLN A 270 -11.60 -5.03 -0.43
N ASP A 271 -10.93 -4.61 -1.51
CA ASP A 271 -10.63 -5.47 -2.68
C ASP A 271 -9.57 -6.52 -2.36
N GLY A 272 -8.84 -6.32 -1.26
CA GLY A 272 -7.76 -7.17 -0.81
C GLY A 272 -6.50 -7.05 -1.67
N ALA A 273 -6.32 -5.93 -2.39
CA ALA A 273 -5.05 -5.60 -3.03
C ALA A 273 -3.96 -5.26 -1.99
N VAL A 274 -4.37 -4.73 -0.83
CA VAL A 274 -3.51 -4.47 0.34
C VAL A 274 -4.08 -5.21 1.55
N ALA A 275 -3.24 -5.93 2.29
CA ALA A 275 -3.65 -6.74 3.42
C ALA A 275 -2.69 -6.59 4.61
N GLN A 276 -3.22 -6.76 5.82
CA GLN A 276 -2.39 -6.84 7.02
C GLN A 276 -1.73 -8.21 7.07
N VAL A 277 -0.43 -8.23 7.35
CA VAL A 277 0.34 -9.44 7.59
C VAL A 277 0.39 -9.70 9.09
N ILE A 278 0.18 -10.96 9.49
CA ILE A 278 0.46 -11.43 10.84
C ILE A 278 1.57 -12.47 10.80
N CYS A 279 2.63 -12.21 11.56
CA CYS A 279 3.70 -13.14 11.85
C CYS A 279 3.44 -13.77 13.21
N LEU A 280 3.44 -15.10 13.28
CA LEU A 280 3.31 -15.85 14.52
C LEU A 280 4.61 -16.61 14.80
N VAL A 281 5.12 -16.44 16.02
CA VAL A 281 6.27 -17.16 16.57
C VAL A 281 5.78 -17.89 17.82
N ASN A 282 6.03 -19.20 17.91
CA ASN A 282 5.62 -20.06 19.04
C ASN A 282 6.77 -20.32 20.02
#